data_AF-A0A443K7T1-F1
#
_entry.id   AF-A0A443K7T1-F1
#
_cell.length_a   1.000
_cell.length_b   1.000
_cell.length_c   1.000
_cell.angle_alpha   90.00
_cell.angle_beta   90.00
_cell.angle_gamma   90.00
#
_symmetry.space_group_name_H-M   'P 1'
#
loop_
_entity.id
_entity.type
_entity.pdbx_description
1 polymer ?
#
loop_
_entity_poly.entity_id
_entity_poly.type
_entity_poly.pdbx_seq_one_letter_code
_entity_poly.pdbx_strand_id
1 'polypeptide(L)'
;MGDMSTGNGAAFSKAARRKAKKARGVEAMYDQWKGDAMPAQKQDKPMETVMKARARRVNCRPSIALVLDAKLGDPCGEAIYLGIKDQAEAGRVWDLFKRMDAADDAFCRRIIGRRRFPAVSKMEFMPERLETSQADLDAFDVRTEDEKAAAARDAHRNWQELFDRLYPWQRIAIQSAALHREVLQRNGKLTSGGMAFVAAMKRLTEIERA
;
A
#
# COMPACT_ATOMS: atom_id res chain seq x y z
N MET A 1 -65.66 63.64 -31.84
CA MET A 1 -65.51 62.71 -30.70
C MET A 1 -65.11 61.38 -31.29
N GLY A 2 -63.95 60.75 -31.09
CA GLY A 2 -62.81 60.92 -30.18
C GLY A 2 -62.11 59.54 -30.18
N ASP A 3 -60.77 59.53 -30.19
CA ASP A 3 -59.82 58.38 -30.05
C ASP A 3 -59.81 57.31 -31.16
N MET A 4 -58.72 57.05 -31.93
CA MET A 4 -57.30 56.80 -31.62
C MET A 4 -57.05 55.81 -30.49
N SER A 5 -56.54 54.60 -30.81
CA SER A 5 -55.20 54.14 -30.38
C SER A 5 -55.05 52.60 -30.40
N THR A 6 -54.20 52.14 -31.32
CA THR A 6 -53.12 51.14 -31.14
C THR A 6 -53.39 49.75 -30.53
N GLY A 7 -53.11 48.71 -31.32
CA GLY A 7 -52.68 47.40 -30.86
C GLY A 7 -51.41 46.97 -31.59
N ASN A 8 -50.28 47.48 -31.14
CA ASN A 8 -48.95 47.37 -31.74
C ASN A 8 -48.41 45.94 -31.64
N GLY A 9 -48.40 45.19 -32.76
CA GLY A 9 -47.66 43.95 -32.88
C GLY A 9 -46.16 44.25 -32.85
N ALA A 10 -45.55 44.21 -31.67
CA ALA A 10 -44.12 44.46 -31.50
C ALA A 10 -43.31 43.38 -32.24
N ALA A 11 -42.91 43.71 -33.47
CA ALA A 11 -41.97 42.96 -34.27
C ALA A 11 -40.61 42.95 -33.56
N PHE A 12 -40.36 41.93 -32.73
CA PHE A 12 -39.02 41.68 -32.22
C PHE A 12 -38.05 41.58 -33.40
N SER A 13 -37.09 42.51 -33.47
CA SER A 13 -36.13 42.57 -34.57
C SER A 13 -35.41 41.22 -34.71
N LYS A 14 -34.99 40.85 -35.93
CA LYS A 14 -34.23 39.61 -36.16
C LYS A 14 -33.02 39.49 -35.21
N ALA A 15 -32.44 40.61 -34.77
CA ALA A 15 -31.36 40.63 -33.80
C ALA A 15 -31.81 40.23 -32.38
N ALA A 16 -32.99 40.66 -31.93
CA ALA A 16 -33.57 40.26 -30.64
C ALA A 16 -33.88 38.75 -30.61
N ARG A 17 -34.44 38.21 -31.71
CA ARG A 17 -34.68 36.75 -31.85
C ARG A 17 -33.38 35.95 -31.84
N ARG A 18 -32.31 36.45 -32.48
CA ARG A 18 -30.98 35.80 -32.45
C ARG A 18 -30.35 35.84 -31.05
N LYS A 19 -30.46 36.94 -30.31
CA LYS A 19 -29.98 37.02 -28.91
C LYS A 19 -30.74 36.06 -28.00
N ALA A 20 -32.07 35.97 -28.12
CA ALA A 20 -32.87 35.04 -27.33
C ALA A 20 -32.55 33.56 -27.65
N LYS A 21 -32.31 33.22 -28.93
CA LYS A 21 -31.87 31.87 -29.33
C LYS A 21 -30.48 31.54 -28.79
N LYS A 22 -29.56 32.51 -28.77
CA LYS A 22 -28.22 32.34 -28.19
C LYS A 22 -28.29 32.18 -26.66
N ALA A 23 -29.13 32.96 -25.98
CA ALA A 23 -29.34 32.84 -24.54
C ALA A 23 -29.90 31.45 -24.16
N ARG A 24 -30.94 30.97 -24.87
CA ARG A 24 -31.47 29.61 -24.67
C ARG A 24 -30.46 28.51 -25.00
N GLY A 25 -29.62 28.71 -26.01
CA GLY A 25 -28.54 27.78 -26.33
C GLY A 25 -27.46 27.72 -25.24
N VAL A 26 -27.16 28.85 -24.60
CA VAL A 26 -26.24 28.92 -23.45
C VAL A 26 -26.87 28.26 -22.22
N GLU A 27 -28.14 28.53 -21.93
CA GLU A 27 -28.87 27.94 -20.80
C GLU A 27 -29.01 26.41 -20.94
N ALA A 28 -29.37 25.92 -22.13
CA ALA A 28 -29.39 24.50 -22.43
C ALA A 28 -28.01 23.84 -22.36
N MET A 29 -26.95 24.57 -22.76
CA MET A 29 -25.57 24.11 -22.61
C MET A 29 -25.16 24.02 -21.13
N TYR A 30 -25.59 24.97 -20.29
CA TYR A 30 -25.35 24.92 -18.84
C TYR A 30 -26.13 23.80 -18.13
N ASP A 31 -27.36 23.52 -18.56
CA ASP A 31 -28.16 22.40 -18.02
C ASP A 31 -27.61 21.05 -18.46
N GLN A 32 -27.12 20.94 -19.71
CA GLN A 32 -26.39 19.75 -20.17
C GLN A 32 -25.09 19.57 -19.37
N TRP A 33 -24.36 20.65 -19.10
CA TRP A 33 -23.12 20.58 -18.30
C TRP A 33 -23.37 20.22 -16.83
N LYS A 34 -24.52 20.61 -16.26
CA LYS A 34 -24.96 20.17 -14.92
C LYS A 34 -25.44 18.72 -14.90
N GLY A 35 -26.06 18.25 -15.98
CA GLY A 35 -26.49 16.85 -16.14
C GLY A 35 -25.33 15.88 -16.38
N ASP A 36 -24.28 16.34 -17.07
CA ASP A 36 -23.03 15.59 -17.33
C ASP A 36 -22.01 15.69 -16.19
N ALA A 37 -22.37 16.33 -15.06
CA ALA A 37 -21.60 16.27 -13.84
C ALA A 37 -21.59 14.81 -13.36
N MET A 38 -20.50 14.10 -13.69
CA MET A 38 -20.22 12.75 -13.19
C MET A 38 -20.56 12.71 -11.70
N PRO A 39 -21.34 11.73 -11.23
CA PRO A 39 -21.71 11.66 -9.82
C PRO A 39 -20.42 11.74 -9.02
N ALA A 40 -20.36 12.73 -8.11
CA ALA A 40 -19.20 12.93 -7.26
C ALA A 40 -18.83 11.57 -6.68
N GLN A 41 -17.67 11.03 -7.09
CA GLN A 41 -17.19 9.76 -6.55
C GLN A 41 -17.19 9.96 -5.04
N LYS A 42 -18.05 9.21 -4.33
CA LYS A 42 -18.03 9.18 -2.87
C LYS A 42 -16.60 8.85 -2.50
N GLN A 43 -15.87 9.86 -2.02
CA GLN A 43 -14.52 9.67 -1.50
C GLN A 43 -14.70 8.82 -0.24
N ASP A 44 -14.62 7.50 -0.39
CA ASP A 44 -14.47 6.61 0.74
C ASP A 44 -13.30 7.15 1.56
N LYS A 45 -13.50 7.28 2.88
CA LYS A 45 -12.40 7.72 3.76
C LYS A 45 -11.21 6.80 3.50
N PRO A 46 -9.97 7.31 3.32
CA PRO A 46 -8.82 6.49 2.93
C PRO A 46 -8.63 5.23 3.80
N MET A 47 -8.91 5.33 5.11
CA MET A 47 -8.87 4.19 6.02
C MET A 47 -9.90 3.10 5.69
N GLU A 48 -11.12 3.46 5.29
CA GLU A 48 -12.15 2.48 4.93
C GLU A 48 -11.76 1.69 3.68
N THR A 49 -11.15 2.36 2.69
CA THR A 49 -10.63 1.71 1.48
C THR A 49 -9.54 0.71 1.81
N VAL A 50 -8.56 1.10 2.64
CA VAL A 50 -7.48 0.20 3.10
C VAL A 50 -8.03 -0.97 3.90
N MET A 51 -8.97 -0.71 4.81
CA MET A 51 -9.62 -1.75 5.63
C MET A 51 -10.35 -2.77 4.76
N LYS A 52 -11.17 -2.30 3.80
CA LYS A 52 -11.87 -3.16 2.83
C LYS A 52 -10.88 -3.97 1.99
N ALA A 53 -9.79 -3.37 1.54
CA ALA A 53 -8.77 -4.04 0.73
C ALA A 53 -8.02 -5.14 1.53
N ARG A 54 -7.60 -4.86 2.76
CA ARG A 54 -6.97 -5.87 3.65
C ARG A 54 -7.93 -7.01 3.96
N ALA A 55 -9.17 -6.69 4.34
CA ALA A 55 -10.20 -7.68 4.64
C ALA A 55 -10.45 -8.65 3.46
N ARG A 56 -10.49 -8.14 2.23
CA ARG A 56 -10.58 -8.97 1.01
C ARG A 56 -9.38 -9.88 0.82
N ARG A 57 -8.16 -9.37 1.05
CA ARG A 57 -6.92 -10.13 0.88
C ARG A 57 -6.81 -11.31 1.84
N VAL A 58 -7.32 -11.19 3.06
CA VAL A 58 -7.30 -12.29 4.05
C VAL A 58 -8.68 -12.93 4.28
N ASN A 59 -9.64 -12.65 3.39
CA ASN A 59 -11.00 -13.19 3.41
C ASN A 59 -11.71 -13.10 4.78
N CYS A 60 -11.62 -11.95 5.44
CA CYS A 60 -12.25 -11.70 6.73
C CYS A 60 -13.14 -10.44 6.69
N ARG A 61 -13.88 -10.18 7.77
CA ARG A 61 -14.71 -8.98 7.87
C ARG A 61 -13.84 -7.75 8.13
N PRO A 62 -14.11 -6.61 7.48
CA PRO A 62 -13.38 -5.37 7.74
C PRO A 62 -13.44 -4.98 9.21
N SER A 63 -12.30 -4.68 9.82
CA SER A 63 -12.21 -4.18 11.19
C SER A 63 -11.01 -3.27 11.38
N ILE A 64 -11.07 -2.36 12.36
CA ILE A 64 -9.96 -1.44 12.70
C ILE A 64 -8.69 -2.22 13.07
N ALA A 65 -8.84 -3.36 13.74
CA ALA A 65 -7.72 -4.24 14.09
C ALA A 65 -6.91 -4.67 12.86
N LEU A 66 -7.55 -4.91 11.70
CA LEU A 66 -6.83 -5.27 10.46
C LEU A 66 -6.02 -4.11 9.88
N VAL A 67 -6.48 -2.88 10.08
CA VAL A 67 -5.75 -1.67 9.65
C VAL A 67 -4.51 -1.45 10.52
N LEU A 68 -4.62 -1.77 11.81
CA LEU A 68 -3.52 -1.64 12.76
C LEU A 68 -2.56 -2.82 12.71
N ASP A 69 -2.96 -3.99 12.17
CA ASP A 69 -2.06 -5.13 12.05
C ASP A 69 -1.00 -4.90 10.94
N ALA A 70 0.24 -4.65 11.37
CA ALA A 70 1.38 -4.43 10.49
C ALA A 70 1.66 -5.61 9.54
N LYS A 71 1.32 -6.85 9.94
CA LYS A 71 1.50 -8.05 9.09
C LYS A 71 0.73 -7.94 7.78
N LEU A 72 -0.45 -7.33 7.82
CA LEU A 72 -1.35 -7.22 6.66
C LEU A 72 -0.96 -6.09 5.70
N GLY A 73 0.15 -5.39 5.98
CA GLY A 73 0.78 -4.45 5.07
C GLY A 73 1.68 -5.14 4.03
N ASP A 74 2.08 -6.39 4.26
CA ASP A 74 3.11 -7.10 3.50
C ASP A 74 2.61 -8.48 3.02
N PRO A 75 2.87 -8.91 1.77
CA PRO A 75 2.49 -10.23 1.28
C PRO A 75 2.99 -11.41 2.14
N CYS A 76 4.20 -11.31 2.70
CA CYS A 76 4.76 -12.32 3.60
C CYS A 76 4.02 -12.34 4.94
N GLY A 77 3.68 -11.17 5.47
CA GLY A 77 2.90 -11.06 6.70
C GLY A 77 1.47 -11.56 6.54
N GLU A 78 0.84 -11.31 5.38
CA GLU A 78 -0.45 -11.92 5.02
C GLU A 78 -0.37 -13.44 4.95
N ALA A 79 0.69 -13.98 4.35
CA ALA A 79 0.89 -15.43 4.28
C ALA A 79 1.05 -16.05 5.67
N ILE A 80 1.81 -15.41 6.56
CA ILE A 80 1.97 -15.83 7.94
C ILE A 80 0.63 -15.77 8.69
N TYR A 81 -0.13 -14.68 8.52
CA TYR A 81 -1.44 -14.52 9.14
C TYR A 81 -2.44 -15.61 8.71
N LEU A 82 -2.45 -15.97 7.42
CA LEU A 82 -3.32 -17.02 6.88
C LEU A 82 -2.86 -18.44 7.24
N GLY A 83 -1.54 -18.65 7.34
CA GLY A 83 -0.95 -19.98 7.54
C GLY A 83 -0.83 -20.42 8.99
N ILE A 84 -0.87 -19.48 9.94
CA ILE A 84 -0.68 -19.76 11.37
C ILE A 84 -1.95 -19.42 12.12
N LYS A 85 -2.58 -20.45 12.71
CA LYS A 85 -3.83 -20.29 13.47
C LYS A 85 -3.65 -19.50 14.77
N ASP A 86 -2.58 -19.78 15.51
CA ASP A 86 -2.24 -19.05 16.72
C ASP A 86 -1.64 -17.68 16.35
N GLN A 87 -2.34 -16.60 16.71
CA GLN A 87 -1.89 -15.25 16.42
C GLN A 87 -0.64 -14.84 17.21
N ALA A 88 -0.41 -15.43 18.38
CA ALA A 88 0.82 -15.20 19.14
C ALA A 88 2.02 -15.87 18.44
N GLU A 89 1.86 -17.09 17.93
CA GLU A 89 2.84 -17.74 17.06
C GLU A 89 3.07 -16.93 15.78
N ALA A 90 2.02 -16.47 15.12
CA ALA A 90 2.10 -15.65 13.92
C ALA A 90 2.89 -14.36 14.16
N GLY A 91 2.67 -13.70 15.31
CA GLY A 91 3.45 -12.52 15.72
C GLY A 91 4.94 -12.83 15.83
N ARG A 92 5.31 -13.91 16.53
CA ARG A 92 6.73 -14.29 16.71
C ARG A 92 7.41 -14.63 15.40
N VAL A 93 6.73 -15.37 14.52
CA VAL A 93 7.25 -15.71 13.20
C VAL A 93 7.41 -14.46 12.33
N TRP A 94 6.48 -13.51 12.42
CA TRP A 94 6.57 -12.24 11.72
C TRP A 94 7.73 -11.37 12.24
N ASP A 95 7.92 -11.28 13.55
CA ASP A 95 9.00 -10.50 14.14
C ASP A 95 10.37 -11.08 13.74
N LEU A 96 10.49 -12.41 13.68
CA LEU A 96 11.67 -13.09 13.16
C LEU A 96 11.91 -12.72 11.69
N PHE A 97 10.88 -12.82 10.85
CA PHE A 97 10.96 -12.41 9.44
C PHE A 97 11.41 -10.96 9.30
N LYS A 98 10.86 -10.03 10.08
CA LYS A 98 11.23 -8.61 10.03
C LYS A 98 12.67 -8.35 10.46
N ARG A 99 13.18 -9.07 11.48
CA ARG A 99 14.60 -8.96 11.87
C ARG A 99 15.53 -9.48 10.78
N MET A 100 15.18 -10.60 10.15
CA MET A 100 15.92 -11.14 9.01
C MET A 100 15.92 -10.17 7.83
N ASP A 101 14.73 -9.68 7.45
CA ASP A 101 14.50 -8.75 6.36
C ASP A 101 15.28 -7.43 6.54
N ALA A 102 15.28 -6.89 7.76
CA ALA A 102 16.02 -5.68 8.11
C ALA A 102 17.54 -5.89 8.06
N ALA A 103 18.04 -7.04 8.51
CA ALA A 103 19.47 -7.34 8.46
C ALA A 103 19.98 -7.48 7.02
N ASP A 104 19.20 -8.13 6.15
CA ASP A 104 19.49 -8.25 4.73
C ASP A 104 19.49 -6.89 4.03
N ASP A 105 18.47 -6.06 4.24
CA ASP A 105 18.41 -4.70 3.68
C ASP A 105 19.55 -3.79 4.20
N ALA A 106 19.89 -3.87 5.50
CA ALA A 106 21.02 -3.14 6.07
C ALA A 106 22.36 -3.56 5.43
N PHE A 107 22.57 -4.85 5.23
CA PHE A 107 23.76 -5.38 4.56
C PHE A 107 23.85 -4.92 3.11
N CYS A 108 22.76 -5.03 2.33
CA CYS A 108 22.71 -4.54 0.96
C CYS A 108 23.07 -3.05 0.89
N ARG A 109 22.45 -2.22 1.72
CA ARG A 109 22.65 -0.76 1.69
C ARG A 109 24.06 -0.36 2.10
N ARG A 110 24.59 -0.94 3.18
CA ARG A 110 25.85 -0.48 3.80
C ARG A 110 27.10 -1.16 3.24
N ILE A 111 26.99 -2.44 2.87
CA ILE A 111 28.15 -3.24 2.47
C ILE A 111 28.21 -3.41 0.96
N ILE A 112 27.09 -3.77 0.32
CA ILE A 112 27.03 -3.88 -1.15
C ILE A 112 26.94 -2.48 -1.78
N GLY A 113 26.47 -1.47 -1.04
CA GLY A 113 26.29 -0.11 -1.52
C GLY A 113 25.09 0.03 -2.45
N ARG A 114 24.11 -0.89 -2.38
CA ARG A 114 22.94 -0.91 -3.26
C ARG A 114 21.68 -1.21 -2.46
N ARG A 115 20.56 -0.61 -2.83
CA ARG A 115 19.25 -1.00 -2.29
C ARG A 115 18.91 -2.41 -2.79
N ARG A 116 18.39 -3.26 -1.91
CA ARG A 116 17.98 -4.63 -2.24
C ARG A 116 16.92 -4.65 -3.35
N PHE A 117 15.95 -3.75 -3.25
CA PHE A 117 15.01 -3.47 -4.32
C PHE A 117 15.46 -2.21 -5.07
N PRO A 118 15.54 -2.25 -6.41
CA PRO A 118 15.80 -1.05 -7.19
C PRO A 118 14.72 -0.02 -6.89
N ALA A 119 15.09 1.26 -6.81
CA ALA A 119 14.13 2.33 -6.68
C ALA A 119 13.30 2.39 -7.97
N VAL A 120 12.22 1.61 -8.03
CA VAL A 120 11.14 1.87 -9.00
C VAL A 120 10.67 3.29 -8.72
N SER A 121 10.65 4.11 -9.76
CA SER A 121 10.42 5.55 -9.71
C SER A 121 9.35 5.93 -8.68
N LYS A 122 9.78 6.56 -7.59
CA LYS A 122 8.89 7.21 -6.62
C LYS A 122 8.17 8.29 -7.45
N MET A 123 6.87 8.16 -7.67
CA MET A 123 6.09 9.28 -8.22
C MET A 123 6.13 10.38 -7.17
N GLU A 124 6.90 11.44 -7.43
CA GLU A 124 7.19 12.58 -6.54
C GLU A 124 5.96 13.50 -6.27
N PHE A 125 4.75 12.97 -6.21
CA PHE A 125 3.52 13.77 -6.08
C PHE A 125 2.98 13.91 -4.66
N MET A 126 3.70 13.45 -3.63
CA MET A 126 3.34 13.75 -2.24
C MET A 126 4.37 14.69 -1.61
N PRO A 127 3.99 15.89 -1.16
CA PRO A 127 4.84 16.66 -0.26
C PRO A 127 5.09 15.82 0.99
N GLU A 128 6.36 15.54 1.27
CA GLU A 128 6.76 14.84 2.48
C GLU A 128 6.33 15.67 3.70
N ARG A 129 5.68 15.03 4.68
CA ARG A 129 5.44 15.66 5.97
C ARG A 129 6.81 15.91 6.60
N LEU A 130 7.23 17.18 6.67
CA LEU A 130 8.43 17.65 7.36
C LEU A 130 8.26 17.63 8.89
N GLU A 131 7.51 16.68 9.42
CA GLU A 131 7.35 16.49 10.86
C GLU A 131 8.29 15.36 11.27
N THR A 132 9.41 15.70 11.90
CA THR A 132 10.27 14.72 12.57
C THR A 132 9.43 14.04 13.64
N SER A 133 9.00 12.80 13.42
CA SER A 133 8.23 12.10 14.44
C SER A 133 9.16 11.72 15.59
N GLN A 134 8.62 11.58 16.81
CA GLN A 134 9.39 11.09 17.96
C GLN A 134 10.02 9.71 17.67
N ALA A 135 9.40 8.89 16.82
CA ALA A 135 9.96 7.62 16.37
C ALA A 135 11.20 7.80 15.47
N ASP A 136 11.30 8.89 14.71
CA ASP A 136 12.50 9.23 13.92
C ASP A 136 13.65 9.70 14.82
N LEU A 137 13.33 10.33 15.96
CA LEU A 137 14.29 10.73 16.99
C LEU A 137 14.80 9.52 17.79
N ASP A 138 13.91 8.60 18.17
CA ASP A 138 14.26 7.35 18.87
C ASP A 138 15.05 6.39 17.95
N ALA A 139 14.93 6.54 16.63
CA ALA A 139 15.69 5.82 15.62
C ALA A 139 17.05 6.45 15.29
N PHE A 140 17.46 7.53 15.98
CA PHE A 140 18.75 8.17 15.74
C PHE A 140 19.88 7.26 16.24
N ASP A 141 20.43 6.49 15.31
CA ASP A 141 21.55 5.61 15.57
C ASP A 141 22.84 6.43 15.73
N VAL A 142 23.23 6.64 16.99
CA VAL A 142 24.42 7.39 17.42
C VAL A 142 25.75 6.73 17.05
N ARG A 143 25.73 5.48 16.55
CA ARG A 143 26.93 4.78 16.13
C ARG A 143 27.59 5.46 14.94
N THR A 144 28.91 5.34 14.87
CA THR A 144 29.70 5.72 13.69
C THR A 144 29.31 4.88 12.47
N GLU A 145 29.60 5.36 11.26
CA GLU A 145 29.29 4.58 10.05
C GLU A 145 30.06 3.25 9.99
N ASP A 146 31.27 3.19 10.55
CA ASP A 146 32.05 1.94 10.64
C ASP A 146 31.42 0.93 11.61
N GLU A 147 30.95 1.39 12.77
CA GLU A 147 30.22 0.54 13.73
C GLU A 147 28.89 0.03 13.16
N LYS A 148 28.18 0.87 12.41
CA LYS A 148 26.96 0.47 11.69
C LYS A 148 27.25 -0.57 10.63
N ALA A 149 28.34 -0.41 9.88
CA ALA A 149 28.76 -1.37 8.86
C ALA A 149 29.19 -2.71 9.49
N ALA A 150 29.95 -2.68 10.59
CA ALA A 150 30.33 -3.87 11.34
C ALA A 150 29.09 -4.62 11.86
N ALA A 151 28.16 -3.90 12.52
CA ALA A 151 26.90 -4.48 12.99
C ALA A 151 26.05 -5.08 11.87
N ALA A 152 26.00 -4.44 10.69
CA ALA A 152 25.27 -4.99 9.54
C ALA A 152 25.92 -6.27 9.00
N ARG A 153 27.26 -6.35 8.95
CA ARG A 153 27.98 -7.58 8.56
C ARG A 153 27.75 -8.70 9.56
N ASP A 154 27.85 -8.42 10.85
CA ASP A 154 27.66 -9.41 11.91
C ASP A 154 26.22 -9.93 11.92
N ALA A 155 25.23 -9.03 11.84
CA ALA A 155 23.83 -9.43 11.76
C ALA A 155 23.57 -10.30 10.52
N HIS A 156 24.09 -9.91 9.35
CA HIS A 156 23.92 -10.70 8.13
C HIS A 156 24.60 -12.06 8.22
N ARG A 157 25.83 -12.13 8.76
CA ARG A 157 26.55 -13.39 8.98
C ARG A 157 25.75 -14.33 9.89
N ASN A 158 25.24 -13.83 11.01
CA ASN A 158 24.43 -14.64 11.94
C ASN A 158 23.18 -15.20 11.24
N TRP A 159 22.56 -14.41 10.35
CA TRP A 159 21.45 -14.92 9.53
C TRP A 159 21.86 -15.98 8.52
N GLN A 160 23.02 -15.84 7.87
CA GLN A 160 23.54 -16.88 6.97
C GLN A 160 23.78 -18.20 7.73
N GLU A 161 24.33 -18.14 8.95
CA GLU A 161 24.53 -19.32 9.80
C GLU A 161 23.21 -20.02 10.15
N LEU A 162 22.15 -19.26 10.46
CA LEU A 162 20.81 -19.81 10.69
C LEU A 162 20.23 -20.44 9.41
N PHE A 163 20.43 -19.79 8.27
CA PHE A 163 20.03 -20.34 6.96
C PHE A 163 20.79 -21.62 6.65
N ASP A 164 22.05 -21.74 7.05
CA ASP A 164 22.86 -22.93 6.82
C ASP A 164 22.35 -24.19 7.53
N ARG A 165 21.55 -24.01 8.60
CA ARG A 165 20.86 -25.10 9.30
C ARG A 165 19.54 -25.52 8.62
N LEU A 166 19.05 -24.77 7.63
CA LEU A 166 17.85 -25.10 6.85
C LEU A 166 18.18 -25.97 5.63
N TYR A 167 17.19 -26.77 5.20
CA TYR A 167 17.30 -27.47 3.92
C TYR A 167 17.29 -26.48 2.73
N PRO A 168 17.96 -26.81 1.61
CA PRO A 168 18.04 -25.90 0.46
C PRO A 168 16.69 -25.39 -0.04
N TRP A 169 15.67 -26.25 -0.10
CA TRP A 169 14.33 -25.87 -0.54
C TRP A 169 13.63 -24.89 0.41
N GLN A 170 13.92 -24.97 1.72
CA GLN A 170 13.38 -24.02 2.72
C GLN A 170 14.00 -22.65 2.53
N ARG A 171 15.32 -22.59 2.30
CA ARG A 171 16.02 -21.34 2.01
C ARG A 171 15.47 -20.67 0.76
N ILE A 172 15.26 -21.45 -0.31
CA ILE A 172 14.69 -20.95 -1.56
C ILE A 172 13.28 -20.40 -1.34
N ALA A 173 12.43 -21.07 -0.55
CA ALA A 173 11.08 -20.59 -0.26
C ALA A 173 11.10 -19.24 0.48
N ILE A 174 11.96 -19.10 1.50
CA ILE A 174 12.12 -17.85 2.26
C ILE A 174 12.65 -16.73 1.37
N GLN A 175 13.70 -17.00 0.59
CA GLN A 175 14.30 -15.99 -0.31
C GLN A 175 13.35 -15.57 -1.43
N SER A 176 12.60 -16.52 -2.00
CA SER A 176 11.63 -16.23 -3.07
C SER A 176 10.47 -15.38 -2.55
N ALA A 177 10.02 -15.65 -1.32
CA ALA A 177 9.04 -14.83 -0.63
C ALA A 177 9.56 -13.42 -0.32
N ALA A 178 10.74 -13.32 0.29
CA ALA A 178 11.36 -12.05 0.70
C ALA A 178 11.66 -11.13 -0.50
N LEU A 179 12.02 -11.71 -1.65
CA LEU A 179 12.26 -10.96 -2.90
C LEU A 179 11.00 -10.75 -3.75
N HIS A 180 9.82 -11.11 -3.23
CA HIS A 180 8.54 -11.01 -3.94
C HIS A 180 8.52 -11.71 -5.32
N ARG A 181 9.30 -12.79 -5.47
CA ARG A 181 9.37 -13.58 -6.71
C ARG A 181 8.18 -14.52 -6.87
N GLU A 182 7.53 -14.86 -5.76
CA GLU A 182 6.42 -15.82 -5.73
C GLU A 182 5.17 -15.18 -5.13
N VAL A 183 4.01 -15.54 -5.68
CA VAL A 183 2.71 -15.15 -5.12
C VAL A 183 2.37 -16.10 -3.98
N LEU A 184 2.42 -15.60 -2.74
CA LEU A 184 2.22 -16.42 -1.53
C LEU A 184 0.75 -16.71 -1.23
N GLN A 185 -0.16 -15.87 -1.69
CA GLN A 185 -1.58 -16.05 -1.41
C GLN A 185 -2.44 -15.55 -2.58
N ARG A 186 -3.59 -16.20 -2.78
CA ARG A 186 -4.57 -15.84 -3.79
C ARG A 186 -5.96 -16.03 -3.22
N ASN A 187 -6.79 -14.99 -3.30
CA ASN A 187 -8.18 -15.01 -2.83
C ASN A 187 -8.32 -15.44 -1.35
N GLY A 188 -7.43 -14.97 -0.47
CA GLY A 188 -7.46 -15.30 0.96
C GLY A 188 -7.09 -16.75 1.29
N LYS A 189 -6.41 -17.44 0.37
CA LYS A 189 -5.86 -18.78 0.57
C LYS A 189 -4.39 -18.79 0.22
N LEU A 190 -3.62 -19.59 0.95
CA LEU A 190 -2.21 -19.80 0.64
C LEU A 190 -2.06 -20.57 -0.67
N THR A 191 -1.07 -20.18 -1.46
CA THR A 191 -0.56 -20.98 -2.59
C THR A 191 0.38 -22.07 -2.07
N SER A 192 0.83 -22.98 -2.95
CA SER A 192 1.89 -23.95 -2.62
C SER A 192 3.16 -23.26 -2.09
N GLY A 193 3.55 -22.16 -2.75
CA GLY A 193 4.65 -21.30 -2.30
C GLY A 193 4.43 -20.68 -0.93
N GLY A 194 3.24 -20.14 -0.69
CA GLY A 194 2.87 -19.60 0.63
C GLY A 194 2.92 -20.64 1.74
N MET A 195 2.45 -21.86 1.47
CA MET A 195 2.55 -22.97 2.43
C MET A 195 4.00 -23.38 2.70
N ALA A 196 4.81 -23.49 1.64
CA ALA A 196 6.24 -23.82 1.77
C ALA A 196 6.99 -22.73 2.55
N PHE A 197 6.69 -21.45 2.28
CA PHE A 197 7.23 -20.30 2.99
C PHE A 197 6.88 -20.34 4.49
N VAL A 198 5.60 -20.50 4.84
CA VAL A 198 5.18 -20.55 6.25
C VAL A 198 5.82 -21.73 6.97
N ALA A 199 5.90 -22.90 6.34
CA ALA A 199 6.57 -24.06 6.91
C ALA A 199 8.08 -23.83 7.13
N ALA A 200 8.75 -23.22 6.15
CA ALA A 200 10.17 -22.87 6.26
C ALA A 200 10.42 -21.83 7.37
N MET A 201 9.55 -20.82 7.50
CA MET A 201 9.64 -19.82 8.56
C MET A 201 9.41 -20.40 9.95
N LYS A 202 8.46 -21.35 10.10
CA LYS A 202 8.29 -22.09 11.37
C LYS A 202 9.56 -22.85 11.73
N ARG A 203 10.15 -23.55 10.76
CA ARG A 203 11.41 -24.28 10.98
C ARG A 203 12.56 -23.35 11.38
N LEU A 204 12.67 -22.20 10.72
CA LEU A 204 13.68 -21.19 11.08
C LEU A 204 13.47 -20.68 12.52
N THR A 205 12.22 -20.53 12.94
CA THR A 205 11.88 -20.12 14.32
C THR A 205 12.26 -21.18 15.35
N GLU A 206 12.12 -22.46 15.02
CA GLU A 206 12.59 -23.56 15.88
C GLU A 206 14.11 -23.55 16.01
N ILE A 207 14.83 -23.33 14.91
CA ILE A 207 16.30 -23.29 14.87
C ILE A 207 16.86 -22.11 15.66
N GLU A 208 16.25 -20.94 15.56
CA GLU A 208 16.69 -19.75 16.33
C GLU A 208 16.60 -19.96 17.85
N ARG A 209 15.66 -20.82 18.28
CA ARG A 209 15.42 -21.12 19.71
C ARG A 209 16.25 -22.27 20.26
N ALA A 210 16.94 -23.01 19.40
CA ALA A 210 17.65 -24.25 19.71
C ALA A 210 19.16 -24.04 19.67
#